data_AF-A0A1B6LC46-F1
#
_entry.id   AF-A0A1B6LC46-F1
#
_cell.length_a   1.000
_cell.length_b   1.000
_cell.length_c   1.000
_cell.angle_alpha   90.00
_cell.angle_beta   90.00
_cell.angle_gamma   90.00
#
_symmetry.space_group_name_H-M   'P 1'
#
loop_
_entity.id
_entity.type
_entity.pdbx_description
1 polymer ?
#
loop_
_entity_poly.entity_id
_entity_poly.type
_entity_poly.pdbx_seq_one_letter_code
_entity_poly.pdbx_strand_id
1 'polypeptide(L)'
;LVEIKHFNIGRLQQNKLVHNLEDQVANYENGVMYTMVQLHTRKCLKIIDKFEHVKKLALTVPKSTEQLLALGRYMLYCNTTLMALVKEEILDMIGLANKIIDLAPLTVAHRKIITVTVNWLQNIKPIFDQNSSMFEATKFDLEDIVRKKTEKLKTDINEFAETL
;
A
#
# COMPACT_ATOMS: atom_id res chain seq x y z
N LEU A 1 41.77 23.42 12.54
CA LEU A 1 42.79 22.44 12.95
C LEU A 1 44.15 22.90 12.40
N VAL A 2 45.23 22.83 13.18
CA VAL A 2 46.56 23.26 12.72
C VAL A 2 47.19 22.13 11.91
N GLU A 3 47.56 22.43 10.67
CA GLU A 3 48.10 21.49 9.68
C GLU A 3 49.37 20.78 10.18
N ILE A 4 50.27 21.57 10.80
CA ILE A 4 51.52 21.09 11.39
C ILE A 4 51.74 21.76 12.74
N LYS A 5 51.73 20.97 13.82
CA LYS A 5 52.03 21.45 15.17
C LYS A 5 53.51 21.19 15.49
N HIS A 6 54.24 22.25 15.85
CA HIS A 6 55.66 22.16 16.19
C HIS A 6 55.80 21.92 17.70
N PHE A 7 56.64 20.96 18.07
CA PHE A 7 57.00 20.61 19.44
C PHE A 7 58.53 20.73 19.59
N ASN A 8 59.02 20.89 20.81
CA ASN A 8 60.45 21.02 21.10
C ASN A 8 61.30 19.84 20.60
N ILE A 9 60.67 18.69 20.34
CA ILE A 9 61.31 17.44 19.88
C ILE A 9 60.88 16.99 18.47
N GLY A 10 60.09 17.79 17.73
CA GLY A 10 59.67 17.41 16.38
C GLY A 10 58.42 18.12 15.86
N ARG A 11 57.92 17.67 14.69
CA ARG A 11 56.74 18.23 14.01
C ARG A 11 55.65 17.17 13.89
N LEU A 12 54.44 17.48 14.33
CA LEU A 12 53.26 16.63 14.19
C LEU A 12 52.44 17.10 12.98
N GLN A 13 52.35 16.26 11.95
CA GLN A 13 51.51 16.49 10.78
C GLN A 13 50.17 15.76 10.95
N GLN A 14 49.06 16.49 11.00
CA GLN A 14 47.74 15.91 11.34
C GLN A 14 46.83 15.70 10.12
N ASN A 15 47.23 16.16 8.93
CA ASN A 15 46.37 16.15 7.73
C ASN A 15 45.79 14.78 7.39
N LYS A 16 46.62 13.75 7.44
CA LYS A 16 46.17 12.38 7.16
C LYS A 16 45.11 11.91 8.16
N LEU A 17 45.27 12.27 9.44
CA LEU A 17 44.31 11.91 10.48
C LEU A 17 43.00 12.68 10.31
N VAL A 18 43.07 13.99 10.02
CA VAL A 18 41.88 14.82 9.80
C VAL A 18 41.11 14.32 8.58
N HIS A 19 41.78 14.09 7.45
CA HIS A 19 41.13 13.58 6.24
C HIS A 19 40.52 12.19 6.46
N ASN A 20 41.23 11.28 7.15
CA ASN A 20 40.66 9.98 7.48
C ASN A 20 39.42 10.11 8.37
N LEU A 21 39.39 11.03 9.33
CA LEU A 21 38.22 11.27 10.17
C LEU A 21 37.05 11.84 9.36
N GLU A 22 37.30 12.80 8.46
CA GLU A 22 36.30 13.33 7.54
C GLU A 22 35.69 12.22 6.67
N ASP A 23 36.52 11.34 6.12
CA ASP A 23 36.06 10.20 5.32
C ASP A 23 35.22 9.22 6.15
N GLN A 24 35.61 8.94 7.40
CA GLN A 24 34.85 8.06 8.29
C GLN A 24 33.48 8.65 8.63
N VAL A 25 33.41 9.96 8.89
CA VAL A 25 32.14 10.66 9.15
C VAL A 25 31.25 10.60 7.92
N ALA A 26 31.78 10.94 6.74
CA ALA A 26 31.02 10.90 5.48
C ALA A 26 30.49 9.49 5.17
N ASN A 27 31.29 8.45 5.40
CA ASN A 27 30.86 7.07 5.21
C ASN A 27 29.73 6.67 6.17
N TYR A 28 29.81 7.11 7.43
CA TYR A 28 28.75 6.88 8.41
C TYR A 28 27.45 7.61 8.03
N GLU A 29 27.54 8.88 7.65
CA GLU A 29 26.40 9.66 7.16
C GLU A 29 25.72 8.99 5.97
N ASN A 30 26.51 8.56 4.97
CA ASN A 30 25.99 7.83 3.81
C ASN A 30 25.30 6.52 4.20
N GLY A 31 25.84 5.77 5.16
CA GLY A 31 25.24 4.53 5.65
C GLY A 31 23.90 4.76 6.37
N VAL A 32 23.80 5.82 7.17
CA VAL A 32 22.55 6.21 7.84
C VAL A 32 21.51 6.64 6.81
N MET A 33 21.89 7.49 5.86
CA MET A 33 20.99 7.97 4.81
C MET A 33 20.46 6.84 3.93
N TYR A 34 21.34 5.91 3.51
CA TYR A 34 20.95 4.72 2.77
C TYR A 34 19.91 3.90 3.54
N THR A 35 20.14 3.68 4.83
CA THR A 35 19.22 2.93 5.69
C THR A 35 17.86 3.62 5.81
N MET A 36 17.83 4.94 6.02
CA MET A 36 16.59 5.72 6.08
C MET A 36 15.78 5.62 4.78
N VAL A 37 16.43 5.78 3.63
CA VAL A 37 15.81 5.66 2.31
C VAL A 37 15.24 4.25 2.09
N GLN A 38 15.99 3.20 2.48
CA GLN A 38 15.50 1.83 2.39
C GLN A 38 14.25 1.60 3.25
N LEU A 39 14.26 2.03 4.51
CA LEU A 39 13.13 1.86 5.42
C LEU A 39 11.89 2.60 4.91
N HIS A 40 12.07 3.83 4.44
CA HIS A 40 11.01 4.60 3.82
C HIS A 40 10.45 3.89 2.57
N THR A 41 11.33 3.41 1.69
CA THR A 41 10.93 2.69 0.47
C THR A 41 10.11 1.45 0.80
N ARG A 42 10.54 0.67 1.82
CA ARG A 42 9.78 -0.49 2.30
C ARG A 42 8.40 -0.09 2.85
N LYS A 43 8.29 1.05 3.55
CA LYS A 43 6.99 1.56 4.02
C LYS A 43 6.06 1.89 2.84
N CYS A 44 6.56 2.55 1.81
CA CYS A 44 5.80 2.83 0.59
C CYS A 44 5.30 1.54 -0.09
N LEU A 45 6.19 0.57 -0.29
CA LEU A 45 5.85 -0.71 -0.94
C LEU A 45 4.79 -1.47 -0.15
N LYS A 46 4.87 -1.50 1.18
CA LYS A 46 3.82 -2.10 2.03
C LYS A 46 2.45 -1.46 1.84
N ILE A 47 2.40 -0.13 1.67
CA ILE A 47 1.14 0.58 1.41
C ILE A 47 0.61 0.21 0.01
N ILE A 48 1.48 0.18 -1.00
CA ILE A 48 1.13 -0.25 -2.36
C ILE A 48 0.55 -1.67 -2.34
N ASP A 49 1.20 -2.60 -1.64
CA ASP A 49 0.74 -4.00 -1.55
C ASP A 49 -0.65 -4.11 -0.92
N LYS A 50 -0.98 -3.28 0.09
CA LYS A 50 -2.34 -3.22 0.66
C LYS A 50 -3.36 -2.83 -0.39
N PHE A 51 -3.09 -1.80 -1.19
CA PHE A 51 -4.00 -1.37 -2.25
C PHE A 51 -4.14 -2.41 -3.36
N GLU A 52 -3.04 -3.02 -3.80
CA GLU A 52 -3.08 -4.08 -4.81
C GLU A 52 -3.86 -5.30 -4.32
N HIS A 53 -3.75 -5.64 -3.03
CA HIS A 53 -4.55 -6.69 -2.42
C HIS A 53 -6.06 -6.35 -2.44
N VAL A 54 -6.43 -5.13 -2.04
CA VAL A 54 -7.82 -4.66 -2.10
C VAL A 54 -8.34 -4.73 -3.54
N LYS A 55 -7.57 -4.22 -4.51
CA LYS A 55 -7.92 -4.26 -5.92
C LYS A 55 -8.15 -5.69 -6.42
N LYS A 56 -7.24 -6.61 -6.09
CA LYS A 56 -7.37 -8.02 -6.49
C LYS A 56 -8.68 -8.63 -6.00
N LEU A 57 -9.05 -8.38 -4.74
CA LEU A 57 -10.30 -8.89 -4.18
C LEU A 57 -11.53 -8.17 -4.76
N ALA A 58 -11.47 -6.84 -4.91
CA ALA A 58 -12.55 -6.03 -5.48
C ALA A 58 -12.94 -6.46 -6.90
N LEU A 59 -11.97 -6.93 -7.69
CA LEU A 59 -12.18 -7.36 -9.08
C LEU A 59 -12.47 -8.86 -9.20
N THR A 60 -12.59 -9.60 -8.11
CA THR A 60 -12.95 -11.02 -8.13
C THR A 60 -14.47 -11.17 -8.25
N VAL A 61 -14.93 -11.89 -9.27
CA VAL A 61 -16.37 -12.19 -9.47
C VAL A 61 -16.79 -13.32 -8.53
N PRO A 62 -17.73 -13.09 -7.60
CA PRO A 62 -18.25 -14.12 -6.71
C PRO A 62 -19.02 -15.21 -7.47
N LYS A 63 -18.89 -16.47 -7.03
CA LYS A 63 -19.58 -17.63 -7.63
C LYS A 63 -20.76 -18.14 -6.80
N SER A 64 -20.95 -17.59 -5.60
CA SER A 64 -22.05 -17.96 -4.70
C SER A 64 -22.51 -16.75 -3.90
N THR A 65 -23.73 -16.82 -3.37
CA THR A 65 -24.28 -15.80 -2.47
C THR A 65 -23.40 -15.59 -1.24
N GLU A 66 -22.81 -16.65 -0.70
CA GLU A 66 -21.88 -16.56 0.43
C GLU A 66 -20.63 -15.73 0.08
N GLN A 67 -20.01 -16.02 -1.07
CA GLN A 67 -18.86 -15.28 -1.56
C GLN A 67 -19.21 -13.82 -1.85
N LEU A 68 -20.39 -13.56 -2.42
CA LEU A 68 -20.87 -12.22 -2.70
C LEU A 68 -21.02 -11.42 -1.39
N LEU A 69 -21.68 -11.99 -0.38
CA LEU A 69 -21.86 -11.34 0.92
C LEU A 69 -20.53 -11.10 1.64
N ALA A 70 -19.60 -12.07 1.58
CA ALA A 70 -18.27 -11.91 2.16
C ALA A 70 -17.49 -10.77 1.48
N LEU A 71 -17.53 -10.71 0.14
CA LEU A 71 -16.90 -9.64 -0.62
C LEU A 71 -17.53 -8.28 -0.29
N GLY A 72 -18.85 -8.18 -0.22
CA GLY A 72 -19.57 -6.96 0.13
C GLY A 72 -19.18 -6.42 1.51
N ARG A 73 -19.13 -7.30 2.54
CA ARG A 73 -18.67 -6.91 3.89
C ARG A 73 -17.22 -6.41 3.87
N TYR A 74 -16.34 -7.11 3.15
CA TYR A 74 -14.95 -6.72 3.05
C TYR A 74 -14.77 -5.38 2.31
N MET A 75 -15.50 -5.14 1.22
CA MET A 75 -15.45 -3.89 0.48
C MET A 75 -16.00 -2.70 1.29
N LEU A 76 -17.04 -2.93 2.10
CA LEU A 76 -17.53 -1.92 3.05
C LEU A 76 -16.46 -1.56 4.08
N TYR A 77 -15.79 -2.55 4.66
CA TYR A 77 -14.64 -2.32 5.56
C TYR A 77 -13.52 -1.54 4.84
N CYS A 78 -13.20 -1.92 3.61
CA CYS A 78 -12.17 -1.26 2.82
C CYS A 78 -12.50 0.22 2.60
N ASN A 79 -13.71 0.52 2.12
CA ASN A 79 -14.13 1.88 1.76
C ASN A 79 -14.30 2.81 2.98
N THR A 80 -14.43 2.25 4.18
CA THR A 80 -14.61 3.01 5.42
C THR A 80 -13.33 3.04 6.25
N THR A 81 -13.02 1.92 6.89
CA THR A 81 -11.99 1.82 7.93
C THR A 81 -10.59 1.74 7.33
N LEU A 82 -10.39 0.86 6.35
CA LEU A 82 -9.07 0.68 5.76
C LEU A 82 -8.61 1.95 5.02
N MET A 83 -9.50 2.62 4.28
CA MET A 83 -9.16 3.86 3.60
C MET A 83 -8.73 4.97 4.56
N ALA A 84 -9.39 5.09 5.73
CA ALA A 84 -8.99 6.06 6.75
C ALA A 84 -7.58 5.75 7.29
N LEU A 85 -7.33 4.49 7.68
CA LEU A 85 -6.03 4.05 8.20
C LEU A 85 -4.91 4.23 7.19
N VAL A 86 -5.12 3.83 5.94
CA VAL A 86 -4.10 3.92 4.90
C VAL A 86 -3.83 5.39 4.51
N LYS A 87 -4.83 6.26 4.58
CA LYS A 87 -4.63 7.70 4.40
C LYS A 87 -3.71 8.28 5.47
N GLU A 88 -3.89 7.91 6.74
CA GLU A 88 -2.98 8.30 7.82
C GLU A 88 -1.56 7.76 7.59
N GLU A 89 -1.42 6.49 7.22
CA GLU A 89 -0.11 5.89 6.91
C GLU A 89 0.62 6.61 5.76
N ILE A 90 -0.12 7.07 4.75
CA ILE A 90 0.43 7.88 3.65
C ILE A 90 0.88 9.24 4.14
N LEU A 91 0.10 9.92 4.98
CA LEU A 91 0.50 11.21 5.56
C LEU A 91 1.78 11.08 6.40
N ASP A 92 1.89 10.03 7.21
CA ASP A 92 3.11 9.73 7.97
C ASP A 92 4.31 9.44 7.05
N MET A 93 4.08 8.72 5.96
CA MET A 93 5.09 8.45 4.95
C MET A 93 5.58 9.75 4.29
N ILE A 94 4.66 10.64 3.90
CA ILE A 94 5.01 11.97 3.36
C ILE A 94 5.81 12.78 4.38
N GLY A 95 5.42 12.75 5.65
CA GLY A 95 6.16 13.42 6.72
C GLY A 95 7.59 12.91 6.86
N LEU A 96 7.82 11.60 6.70
CA LEU A 96 9.17 11.03 6.68
C LEU A 96 9.93 11.40 5.40
N ALA A 97 9.27 11.45 4.24
CA ALA A 97 9.89 11.89 2.99
C ALA A 97 10.43 13.33 3.10
N ASN A 98 9.67 14.24 3.71
CA ASN A 98 10.08 15.63 3.93
C ASN A 98 11.36 15.69 4.78
N LYS A 99 11.43 14.93 5.88
CA LYS A 99 12.65 14.85 6.71
C LYS A 99 13.86 14.32 5.95
N ILE A 100 13.66 13.38 5.02
CA ILE A 100 14.75 12.88 4.17
C ILE A 100 15.20 13.96 3.18
N ILE A 101 14.27 14.71 2.59
CA ILE A 101 14.58 15.82 1.65
C ILE A 101 15.45 16.90 2.32
N ASP A 102 15.19 17.19 3.59
CA ASP A 102 15.97 18.17 4.36
C ASP A 102 17.44 17.72 4.56
N LEU A 103 17.71 16.42 4.47
CA LEU A 103 19.03 15.82 4.69
C LEU A 103 19.75 15.48 3.38
N ALA A 104 19.03 15.06 2.34
CA ALA A 104 19.61 14.70 1.05
C ALA A 104 18.58 14.77 -0.10
N PRO A 105 19.03 15.05 -1.33
CA PRO A 105 18.15 14.98 -2.50
C PRO A 105 17.65 13.55 -2.72
N LEU A 106 16.33 13.41 -2.92
CA LEU A 106 15.75 12.11 -3.26
C LEU A 106 16.20 11.64 -4.64
N THR A 107 16.38 10.34 -4.81
CA THR A 107 16.59 9.75 -6.13
C THR A 107 15.29 9.75 -6.95
N VAL A 108 15.41 9.69 -8.27
CA VAL A 108 14.24 9.57 -9.17
C VAL A 108 13.40 8.33 -8.83
N ALA A 109 14.05 7.20 -8.54
CA ALA A 109 13.39 5.96 -8.17
C ALA A 109 12.57 6.11 -6.88
N HIS A 110 13.14 6.74 -5.85
CA HIS A 110 12.45 6.98 -4.58
C HIS A 110 11.25 7.92 -4.75
N ARG A 111 11.41 9.03 -5.50
CA ARG A 111 10.29 9.91 -5.85
C ARG A 111 9.17 9.16 -6.56
N LYS A 112 9.49 8.32 -7.55
CA LYS A 112 8.50 7.53 -8.29
C LYS A 112 7.68 6.63 -7.36
N ILE A 113 8.33 5.96 -6.41
CA ILE A 113 7.65 5.10 -5.44
C ILE A 113 6.72 5.93 -4.53
N ILE A 114 7.17 7.09 -4.04
CA ILE A 114 6.33 8.00 -3.25
C ILE A 114 5.10 8.42 -4.06
N THR A 115 5.29 8.90 -5.29
CA THR A 115 4.20 9.34 -6.16
C THR A 115 3.20 8.24 -6.42
N VAL A 116 3.65 7.02 -6.76
CA VAL A 116 2.76 5.86 -6.95
C VAL A 116 1.97 5.58 -5.68
N THR A 117 2.63 5.60 -4.52
CA THR A 117 1.98 5.35 -3.22
C THR A 117 0.89 6.36 -2.91
N VAL A 118 1.14 7.66 -3.13
CA VAL A 118 0.15 8.72 -2.91
C VAL A 118 -1.01 8.64 -3.90
N ASN A 119 -0.70 8.38 -5.18
CA ASN A 119 -1.71 8.31 -6.24
C ASN A 119 -2.73 7.19 -6.03
N TRP A 120 -2.41 6.16 -5.24
CA TRP A 120 -3.37 5.12 -4.87
C TRP A 120 -4.63 5.65 -4.18
N LEU A 121 -4.54 6.75 -3.42
CA LEU A 121 -5.72 7.38 -2.80
C LEU A 121 -6.77 7.81 -3.83
N GLN A 122 -6.35 8.14 -5.04
CA GLN A 122 -7.26 8.48 -6.14
C GLN A 122 -7.54 7.27 -7.03
N ASN A 123 -6.51 6.48 -7.35
CA ASN A 123 -6.61 5.36 -8.28
C ASN A 123 -7.46 4.19 -7.76
N ILE A 124 -7.69 4.09 -6.43
CA ILE A 124 -8.55 3.07 -5.85
C ILE A 124 -10.04 3.33 -6.09
N LYS A 125 -10.45 4.60 -6.31
CA LYS A 125 -11.86 4.96 -6.44
C LYS A 125 -12.56 4.27 -7.63
N PRO A 126 -12.00 4.31 -8.86
CA PRO A 126 -12.59 3.57 -9.99
C PRO A 126 -12.72 2.07 -9.74
N ILE A 127 -11.86 1.49 -8.91
CA ILE A 127 -11.90 0.06 -8.57
C ILE A 127 -13.09 -0.24 -7.64
N PHE A 128 -13.37 0.64 -6.68
CA PHE A 128 -14.58 0.54 -5.87
C PHE A 128 -15.85 0.74 -6.70
N ASP A 129 -15.85 1.69 -7.63
CA ASP A 129 -17.00 1.92 -8.52
C ASP A 129 -17.26 0.70 -9.42
N GLN A 130 -16.20 0.09 -9.96
CA GLN A 130 -16.28 -1.15 -10.73
C GLN A 130 -16.78 -2.32 -9.87
N ASN A 131 -16.27 -2.46 -8.64
CA ASN A 131 -16.73 -3.48 -7.71
C ASN A 131 -18.22 -3.32 -7.38
N SER A 132 -18.69 -2.09 -7.12
CA SER A 132 -20.09 -1.82 -6.82
C SER A 132 -21.01 -2.22 -7.99
N SER A 133 -20.62 -1.87 -9.22
CA SER A 133 -21.36 -2.28 -10.42
C SER A 133 -21.42 -3.80 -10.58
N MET A 134 -20.27 -4.48 -10.40
CA MET A 134 -20.17 -5.94 -10.49
C MET A 134 -20.97 -6.64 -9.38
N PHE A 135 -20.96 -6.07 -8.17
CA PHE A 135 -21.71 -6.58 -7.02
C PHE A 135 -23.21 -6.58 -7.30
N GLU A 136 -23.77 -5.45 -7.77
CA GLU A 136 -25.20 -5.35 -8.08
C GLU A 136 -25.63 -6.27 -9.23
N ALA A 137 -24.82 -6.36 -10.28
CA ALA A 137 -25.09 -7.28 -11.39
C ALA A 137 -25.09 -8.75 -10.92
N THR A 138 -24.07 -9.16 -10.16
CA THR A 138 -23.96 -10.53 -9.64
C THR A 138 -25.08 -10.85 -8.66
N LYS A 139 -25.46 -9.87 -7.83
CA LYS A 139 -26.59 -10.00 -6.89
C LYS A 139 -27.89 -10.27 -7.65
N PHE A 140 -28.18 -9.47 -8.68
CA PHE A 140 -29.36 -9.64 -9.50
C PHE A 140 -29.43 -11.03 -10.14
N ASP A 141 -28.32 -11.50 -10.73
CA ASP A 141 -28.26 -12.83 -11.35
C ASP A 141 -28.51 -13.96 -10.35
N LEU A 142 -27.93 -13.86 -9.14
CA LEU A 142 -28.13 -14.85 -8.08
C LEU A 142 -29.56 -14.84 -7.54
N GLU A 143 -30.15 -13.66 -7.36
CA GLU A 143 -31.56 -13.51 -6.95
C GLU A 143 -32.51 -14.11 -8.00
N ASP A 144 -32.23 -13.91 -9.29
CA ASP A 144 -33.01 -14.49 -10.39
C ASP A 144 -32.93 -16.02 -10.39
N ILE A 145 -31.73 -16.59 -10.18
CA ILE A 145 -31.54 -18.04 -10.05
C ILE A 145 -32.34 -18.61 -8.89
N VAL A 146 -32.31 -17.96 -7.72
CA VAL A 146 -33.06 -18.38 -6.54
C VAL A 146 -34.56 -18.32 -6.79
N ARG A 147 -35.05 -17.25 -7.41
CA ARG A 147 -36.46 -17.08 -7.79
C ARG A 147 -36.92 -18.19 -8.73
N LYS A 148 -36.19 -18.44 -9.84
CA LYS A 148 -36.52 -19.48 -10.81
C LYS A 148 -36.57 -20.88 -10.19
N LYS A 149 -35.61 -21.20 -9.31
CA LYS A 149 -35.61 -22.47 -8.57
C LYS A 149 -36.81 -22.61 -7.65
N THR A 150 -37.20 -21.52 -6.99
CA THR A 150 -38.37 -21.49 -6.09
C THR A 150 -39.67 -21.67 -6.88
N GLU A 151 -39.82 -21.00 -8.02
CA GLU A 151 -40.97 -21.15 -8.91
C GLU A 151 -41.08 -22.58 -9.44
N LYS A 152 -39.97 -23.14 -9.92
CA LYS A 152 -39.93 -24.54 -10.36
C LYS A 152 -40.37 -25.50 -9.25
N LEU A 153 -39.81 -25.35 -8.04
CA LEU A 153 -40.18 -26.21 -6.91
C LEU A 153 -41.67 -26.12 -6.57
N LYS A 154 -42.28 -24.93 -6.66
CA LYS A 154 -43.72 -24.76 -6.46
C LYS A 154 -44.54 -25.50 -7.52
N THR A 155 -44.14 -25.41 -8.78
CA THR A 155 -44.79 -26.14 -9.87
C THR A 155 -44.68 -27.64 -9.67
N ASP A 156 -43.48 -28.16 -9.38
CA ASP A 156 -43.22 -29.58 -9.16
C ASP A 156 -44.07 -30.13 -7.99
N ILE A 157 -44.26 -29.35 -6.91
CA ILE A 157 -45.12 -29.71 -5.76
C ILE A 157 -46.60 -29.78 -6.16
N ASN A 158 -47.09 -28.81 -6.95
CA ASN A 158 -48.48 -28.79 -7.39
C ASN A 158 -48.78 -29.97 -8.32
N GLU A 159 -47.90 -30.25 -9.29
CA GLU A 159 -48.01 -31.41 -10.18
C GLU A 159 -48.03 -32.72 -9.40
N PHE A 160 -47.14 -32.88 -8.41
CA PHE A 160 -47.14 -34.06 -7.54
C PHE A 160 -48.44 -34.20 -6.74
N ALA A 161 -48.97 -33.09 -6.19
CA ALA A 161 -50.23 -33.09 -5.45
C ALA A 161 -51.44 -33.44 -6.31
N GLU A 162 -51.44 -33.09 -7.60
CA GLU A 162 -52.51 -33.47 -8.55
C GLU A 162 -52.47 -34.95 -8.97
N THR A 163 -51.35 -35.64 -8.71
CA THR A 163 -51.20 -37.09 -8.99
C THR A 163 -51.56 -38.00 -7.82
N LEU A 164 -51.92 -37.43 -6.65
CA LEU A 164 -52.39 -38.14 -5.44
C LEU A 164 -53.92 -38.19 -5.38
#